data_AF-A0A6M0SJ82-F1
#
_entry.id   AF-A0A6M0SJ82-F1
#
_cell.length_a   1.000
_cell.length_b   1.000
_cell.length_c   1.000
_cell.angle_alpha   90.00
_cell.angle_beta   90.00
_cell.angle_gamma   90.00
#
_symmetry.space_group_name_H-M   'P 1'
#
loop_
_entity.id
_entity.type
_entity.pdbx_description
1 polymer ?
#
loop_
_entity_poly.entity_id
_entity_poly.type
_entity_poly.pdbx_seq_one_letter_code
_entity_poly.pdbx_strand_id
1 'polypeptide(L)'
;MCNNKNNFTNSSKMKFNNLNTDTKYCIAIIIFSLSLLISSLIISTSMQKLKYSLNDGMHVISNNISNLPYSLNTSSSNLVKEPTDISQHTLSIQDAATYLGIASDELWKVVNDPESKIPHFQVGKSRCFFTKEGLDTWLEGSYTLNFDIK
;
A
#
# COMPACT_ATOMS: atom_id res chain seq x y z
N MET A 1 19.88 19.81 -67.82
CA MET A 1 20.23 19.44 -66.43
C MET A 1 19.51 18.14 -66.10
N CYS A 2 20.26 17.09 -65.76
CA CYS A 2 19.78 15.71 -65.70
C CYS A 2 18.77 15.45 -64.57
N ASN A 3 17.68 14.77 -64.92
CA ASN A 3 16.66 14.27 -64.00
C ASN A 3 16.99 12.81 -63.64
N ASN A 4 17.55 12.57 -62.45
CA ASN A 4 17.80 11.22 -61.93
C ASN A 4 17.44 11.14 -60.44
N LYS A 5 16.15 11.04 -60.16
CA LYS A 5 15.60 10.54 -58.90
C LYS A 5 14.46 9.63 -59.33
N ASN A 6 14.57 8.32 -59.10
CA ASN A 6 13.48 7.33 -58.93
C ASN A 6 13.92 5.86 -59.10
N ASN A 7 15.19 5.56 -59.38
CA ASN A 7 15.62 4.16 -59.62
C ASN A 7 15.94 3.30 -58.39
N PHE A 8 15.85 3.83 -57.16
CA PHE A 8 16.32 3.09 -55.97
C PHE A 8 15.27 2.17 -55.30
N THR A 9 13.98 2.33 -55.61
CA THR A 9 12.89 1.58 -54.93
C THR A 9 12.42 0.34 -55.70
N ASN A 10 12.63 0.25 -57.01
CA ASN A 10 12.19 -0.90 -57.81
C ASN A 10 13.15 -2.09 -57.77
N SER A 11 14.46 -1.86 -57.58
CA SER A 11 15.47 -2.94 -57.60
C SER A 11 15.35 -3.89 -56.40
N SER A 12 15.11 -3.36 -55.19
CA SER A 12 14.98 -4.17 -53.97
C SER A 12 13.70 -5.00 -53.95
N LYS A 13 12.59 -4.42 -54.44
CA LYS A 13 11.28 -5.07 -54.53
C LYS A 13 11.27 -6.22 -55.56
N MET A 14 11.95 -6.06 -56.70
CA MET A 14 12.13 -7.15 -57.67
C MET A 14 13.05 -8.27 -57.15
N LYS A 15 14.07 -7.93 -56.35
CA LYS A 15 14.97 -8.93 -55.74
C LYS A 15 14.26 -9.84 -54.73
N PHE A 16 13.42 -9.26 -53.87
CA PHE A 16 12.72 -10.01 -52.82
C PHE A 16 11.74 -11.06 -53.36
N ASN A 17 11.06 -10.74 -54.46
CA ASN A 17 10.09 -11.65 -55.09
C ASN A 17 10.78 -12.88 -55.71
N ASN A 18 12.04 -12.73 -56.14
CA ASN A 18 12.84 -13.77 -56.77
C ASN A 18 13.60 -14.68 -55.78
N LEU A 19 13.46 -14.46 -54.46
CA LEU A 19 14.03 -15.34 -53.43
C LEU A 19 13.24 -16.65 -53.30
N ASN A 20 13.94 -17.72 -52.94
CA ASN A 20 13.32 -19.00 -52.56
C ASN A 20 12.38 -18.80 -51.35
N THR A 21 11.37 -19.67 -51.23
CA THR A 21 10.34 -19.57 -50.19
C THR A 21 10.91 -19.71 -48.78
N ASP A 22 11.88 -20.61 -48.57
CA ASP A 22 12.53 -20.85 -47.28
C ASP A 22 13.28 -19.61 -46.77
N THR A 23 13.95 -18.89 -47.67
CA THR A 23 14.71 -17.67 -47.39
C THR A 23 13.76 -16.54 -46.99
N LYS A 24 12.57 -16.48 -47.61
CA LYS A 24 11.52 -15.51 -47.23
C LYS A 24 11.02 -15.76 -45.81
N TYR A 25 10.83 -17.02 -45.42
CA TYR A 25 10.45 -17.38 -44.04
C TYR A 25 11.55 -17.03 -43.03
N CYS A 26 12.81 -17.32 -43.34
CA CYS A 26 13.94 -16.94 -42.48
C CYS A 26 13.98 -15.41 -42.24
N ILE A 27 13.79 -14.61 -43.28
CA ILE A 27 13.77 -13.14 -43.13
C ILE A 27 12.54 -12.69 -42.31
N ALA A 28 11.37 -13.30 -42.51
CA ALA A 28 10.18 -12.99 -41.72
C ALA A 28 10.38 -13.28 -40.23
N ILE A 29 11.01 -14.40 -39.88
CA ILE A 29 11.31 -14.76 -38.49
C ILE A 29 12.27 -13.74 -37.84
N ILE A 30 13.30 -13.29 -38.58
CA ILE A 30 14.24 -12.27 -38.10
C ILE A 30 13.54 -10.91 -37.88
N ILE A 31 12.65 -10.51 -38.79
CA ILE A 31 11.89 -9.26 -38.64
C ILE A 31 10.92 -9.36 -37.46
N PHE A 32 10.29 -10.52 -37.28
CA PHE A 32 9.39 -10.77 -36.17
C PHE A 32 10.11 -10.71 -34.82
N SER A 33 11.27 -11.34 -34.70
CA SER A 33 12.06 -11.30 -33.47
C SER A 33 12.57 -9.88 -33.16
N LEU A 34 12.98 -9.12 -34.17
CA LEU A 34 13.36 -7.72 -33.99
C LEU A 34 12.18 -6.85 -33.50
N SER A 35 10.98 -7.12 -34.00
CA SER A 35 9.76 -6.43 -33.56
C SER A 35 9.43 -6.73 -32.10
N LEU A 36 9.64 -7.97 -31.64
CA LEU A 36 9.48 -8.35 -30.23
C LEU A 36 10.49 -7.65 -29.32
N LEU A 37 11.75 -7.49 -29.77
CA LEU A 37 12.78 -6.78 -29.01
C LEU A 37 12.46 -5.29 -28.84
N ILE A 38 11.98 -4.63 -29.90
CA ILE A 38 11.57 -3.21 -29.82
C ILE A 38 10.37 -3.07 -28.89
N SER A 39 9.40 -3.99 -28.99
CA SER A 39 8.22 -4.00 -28.14
C SER A 39 8.58 -4.14 -26.66
N SER A 40 9.48 -5.06 -26.32
CA SER A 40 9.90 -5.27 -24.92
C SER A 40 10.60 -4.04 -24.33
N LEU A 41 11.37 -3.29 -25.14
CA LEU A 41 12.01 -2.05 -24.71
C LEU A 41 10.96 -0.96 -24.37
N ILE A 42 9.94 -0.81 -25.19
CA ILE A 42 8.84 0.15 -24.96
C ILE A 42 8.04 -0.25 -23.72
N ILE A 43 7.74 -1.54 -23.55
CA ILE A 43 7.01 -2.05 -22.38
C ILE A 43 7.82 -1.85 -21.10
N SER A 44 9.13 -2.12 -21.12
CA SER A 44 10.01 -1.95 -19.96
C SER A 44 10.05 -0.49 -19.48
N THR A 45 10.23 0.45 -20.40
CA THR A 45 10.23 1.89 -20.06
C THR A 45 8.87 2.36 -19.54
N SER A 46 7.78 1.83 -20.09
CA SER A 46 6.42 2.11 -19.62
C SER A 46 6.17 1.55 -18.22
N MET A 47 6.60 0.32 -17.93
CA MET A 47 6.46 -0.31 -16.62
C MET A 47 7.23 0.44 -15.53
N GLN A 48 8.41 0.96 -15.84
CA GLN A 48 9.18 1.78 -14.90
C GLN A 48 8.43 3.07 -14.54
N LYS A 49 7.90 3.80 -15.53
CA LYS A 49 7.09 5.00 -15.30
C LYS A 49 5.84 4.70 -14.47
N LEU A 50 5.16 3.60 -14.77
CA LEU A 50 4.01 3.15 -13.99
C LEU A 50 4.40 2.83 -12.55
N LYS A 51 5.54 2.16 -12.31
CA LYS A 51 6.02 1.84 -10.97
C LYS A 51 6.26 3.09 -10.14
N TYR A 52 6.92 4.11 -10.69
CA TYR A 52 7.12 5.38 -9.99
C TYR A 52 5.79 6.07 -9.69
N SER A 53 4.90 6.17 -10.68
CA SER A 53 3.57 6.80 -10.51
C SER A 53 2.69 6.08 -9.48
N LEU A 54 2.70 4.75 -9.45
CA LEU A 54 1.94 3.97 -8.47
C LEU A 54 2.54 4.07 -7.09
N ASN A 55 3.87 4.01 -6.96
CA ASN A 55 4.53 4.10 -5.66
C ASN A 55 4.28 5.47 -5.01
N ASP A 56 4.36 6.55 -5.77
CA ASP A 56 4.09 7.90 -5.27
C ASP A 56 2.61 8.08 -4.90
N GLY A 57 1.69 7.66 -5.78
CA GLY A 57 0.25 7.73 -5.50
C GLY A 57 -0.17 6.87 -4.31
N MET A 58 0.40 5.67 -4.17
CA MET A 58 0.09 4.75 -3.09
C MET A 58 0.73 5.14 -1.77
N HIS A 59 1.90 5.79 -1.78
CA HIS A 59 2.49 6.39 -0.58
C HIS A 59 1.59 7.52 -0.03
N VAL A 60 1.05 8.37 -0.91
CA VAL A 60 0.08 9.41 -0.50
C VAL A 60 -1.20 8.79 0.07
N ILE A 61 -1.76 7.77 -0.57
CA ILE A 61 -2.96 7.07 -0.07
C ILE A 61 -2.66 6.37 1.27
N SER A 62 -1.52 5.69 1.39
CA SER A 62 -1.10 5.02 2.62
C SER A 62 -0.99 6.00 3.78
N ASN A 63 -0.36 7.15 3.58
CA ASN A 63 -0.25 8.18 4.61
C ASN A 63 -1.61 8.78 4.98
N ASN A 64 -2.51 8.95 4.01
CA ASN A 64 -3.85 9.46 4.28
C ASN A 64 -4.73 8.45 5.03
N ILE A 65 -4.57 7.14 4.77
CA ILE A 65 -5.30 6.08 5.49
C ILE A 65 -4.71 5.86 6.89
N SER A 66 -3.38 5.90 7.06
CA SER A 66 -2.76 5.76 8.38
C SER A 66 -3.13 6.91 9.32
N ASN A 67 -3.40 8.09 8.77
CA ASN A 67 -3.77 9.29 9.51
C ASN A 67 -5.28 9.52 9.54
N LEU A 68 -6.10 8.63 8.97
CA LEU A 68 -7.54 8.72 9.09
C LEU A 68 -7.92 8.24 10.50
N PRO A 69 -8.45 9.11 11.38
CA PRO A 69 -9.09 8.63 12.59
C PRO A 69 -10.23 7.71 12.13
N TYR A 70 -10.22 6.46 12.58
CA TYR A 70 -11.28 5.50 12.30
C TYR A 70 -12.57 5.96 12.99
N SER A 71 -13.27 6.91 12.38
CA SER A 71 -14.60 7.36 12.75
C SER A 71 -15.52 7.08 11.56
N LEU A 72 -16.08 5.87 11.52
CA LEU A 72 -17.26 5.61 10.70
C LEU A 72 -18.47 6.18 11.44
N ASN A 73 -18.79 7.44 11.17
CA ASN A 73 -20.06 8.03 11.57
C ASN A 73 -20.80 8.48 10.32
N THR A 74 -21.47 7.55 9.65
CA THR A 74 -22.44 7.86 8.60
C THR A 74 -23.80 8.10 9.25
N SER A 75 -24.17 9.38 9.36
CA SER A 75 -25.47 9.84 9.86
C SER A 75 -26.61 9.59 8.85
N SER A 76 -27.78 9.24 9.40
CA SER A 76 -29.11 9.83 9.09
C SER A 76 -30.22 8.80 8.83
N SER A 77 -31.01 8.50 9.88
CA SER A 77 -32.46 8.72 9.80
C SER A 77 -32.99 8.94 11.21
N ASN A 78 -33.92 9.89 11.33
CA ASN A 78 -34.51 10.35 12.59
C ASN A 78 -35.32 9.26 13.27
N LEU A 79 -34.66 8.36 14.00
CA LEU A 79 -35.29 7.60 15.06
C LEU A 79 -34.45 7.78 16.33
N VAL A 80 -35.11 8.33 17.34
CA VAL A 80 -34.73 8.18 18.75
C VAL A 80 -34.34 6.72 18.95
N LYS A 81 -33.03 6.44 19.01
CA LYS A 81 -32.52 5.17 19.49
C LYS A 81 -31.83 5.46 20.82
N GLU A 82 -32.41 4.88 21.86
CA GLU A 82 -31.70 4.53 23.07
C GLU A 82 -30.26 4.09 22.78
N PRO A 83 -29.31 4.37 23.68
CA PRO A 83 -27.93 3.95 23.54
C PRO A 83 -27.90 2.42 23.50
N THR A 84 -27.75 1.85 22.31
CA THR A 84 -27.58 0.41 22.15
C THR A 84 -26.09 0.13 22.03
N ASP A 85 -25.54 -0.28 23.18
CA ASP A 85 -24.16 -0.65 23.51
C ASP A 85 -23.55 -1.72 22.60
N ILE A 86 -22.98 -1.33 21.45
CA ILE A 86 -22.16 -2.29 20.68
C ILE A 86 -20.96 -1.71 19.91
N SER A 87 -20.47 -0.50 20.25
CA SER A 87 -19.33 0.11 19.52
C SER A 87 -18.29 0.88 20.36
N GLN A 88 -18.19 0.65 21.68
CA GLN A 88 -17.57 1.66 22.57
C GLN A 88 -16.25 1.32 23.30
N HIS A 89 -15.55 0.22 23.00
CA HIS A 89 -14.46 -0.18 23.92
C HIS A 89 -13.07 -0.36 23.35
N THR A 90 -12.82 -0.29 22.04
CA THR A 90 -11.46 -0.55 21.49
C THR A 90 -10.74 0.75 21.09
N LEU A 91 -9.53 0.96 21.63
CA LEU A 91 -8.66 2.10 21.42
C LEU A 91 -7.38 1.69 20.68
N SER A 92 -6.91 2.52 19.74
CA SER A 92 -5.57 2.38 19.17
C SER A 92 -4.49 2.80 20.17
N ILE A 93 -3.21 2.51 19.92
CA ILE A 93 -2.13 2.96 20.81
C ILE A 93 -2.07 4.48 21.01
N GLN A 94 -2.43 5.25 19.98
CA GLN A 94 -2.47 6.71 20.08
C GLN A 94 -3.64 7.18 20.95
N ASP A 95 -4.81 6.56 20.79
CA ASP A 95 -6.00 6.89 21.57
C ASP A 95 -5.84 6.44 23.03
N ALA A 96 -5.21 5.28 23.26
CA ALA A 96 -4.88 4.79 24.58
C ALA A 96 -3.83 5.65 25.29
N ALA A 97 -2.79 6.10 24.58
CA ALA A 97 -1.80 7.03 25.14
C ALA A 97 -2.44 8.36 25.53
N THR A 98 -3.34 8.87 24.68
CA THR A 98 -4.13 10.07 24.96
C THR A 98 -5.06 9.87 26.16
N TYR A 99 -5.70 8.70 26.28
CA TYR A 99 -6.54 8.33 27.41
C TYR A 99 -5.77 8.30 28.73
N LEU A 100 -4.55 7.75 28.71
CA LEU A 100 -3.66 7.67 29.86
C LEU A 100 -2.90 8.99 30.14
N GLY A 101 -2.98 9.96 29.24
CA GLY A 101 -2.27 11.24 29.37
C GLY A 101 -0.75 11.14 29.20
N ILE A 102 -0.26 10.10 28.51
CA ILE A 102 1.17 9.85 28.29
C ILE A 102 1.53 9.93 26.81
N ALA A 103 2.83 10.00 26.51
CA ALA A 103 3.28 9.97 25.12
C ALA A 103 3.17 8.54 24.53
N SER A 104 2.83 8.44 23.25
CA SER A 104 2.60 7.14 22.60
C SER A 104 3.85 6.26 22.53
N ASP A 105 5.04 6.85 22.50
CA ASP A 105 6.31 6.13 22.58
C ASP A 105 6.57 5.55 23.97
N GLU A 106 6.11 6.24 25.03
CA GLU A 106 6.13 5.73 26.40
C GLU A 106 5.17 4.55 26.56
N LEU A 107 3.95 4.66 26.02
CA LEU A 107 3.00 3.54 26.02
C LEU A 107 3.56 2.33 25.24
N TRP A 108 4.28 2.55 24.14
CA TRP A 108 4.97 1.47 23.43
C TRP A 108 6.06 0.79 24.26
N LYS A 109 6.81 1.54 25.07
CA LYS A 109 7.80 0.95 26.00
C LYS A 109 7.08 0.08 27.04
N VAL A 110 5.99 0.59 27.59
CA VAL A 110 5.14 -0.11 28.56
C VAL A 110 4.51 -1.37 27.97
N VAL A 111 4.17 -1.40 26.68
CA VAL A 111 3.62 -2.61 26.03
C VAL A 111 4.69 -3.67 25.76
N ASN A 112 5.91 -3.24 25.47
CA ASN A 112 7.04 -4.13 25.17
C ASN A 112 7.77 -4.62 26.42
N ASP A 113 7.47 -4.05 27.59
CA ASP A 113 8.03 -4.48 28.86
C ASP A 113 7.31 -5.75 29.36
N PRO A 114 8.01 -6.88 29.56
CA PRO A 114 7.41 -8.11 30.05
C PRO A 114 6.85 -8.02 31.48
N GLU A 115 7.25 -7.04 32.28
CA GLU A 115 6.70 -6.82 33.63
C GLU A 115 5.42 -5.98 33.62
N SER A 116 5.22 -5.20 32.56
CA SER A 116 4.05 -4.36 32.38
C SER A 116 2.88 -5.22 31.88
N LYS A 117 2.09 -5.71 32.84
CA LYS A 117 0.87 -6.51 32.60
C LYS A 117 -0.28 -5.67 31.98
N ILE A 118 0.03 -4.70 31.13
CA ILE A 118 -0.98 -3.86 30.49
C ILE A 118 -1.80 -4.71 29.51
N PRO A 119 -3.14 -4.74 29.67
CA PRO A 119 -4.00 -5.54 28.82
C PRO A 119 -4.07 -4.94 27.42
N HIS A 120 -3.51 -5.66 26.45
CA HIS A 120 -3.50 -5.29 25.06
C HIS A 120 -3.71 -6.53 24.19
N PHE A 121 -4.17 -6.33 22.97
CA PHE A 121 -4.19 -7.37 21.95
C PHE A 121 -3.48 -6.90 20.70
N GLN A 122 -2.60 -7.74 20.17
CA GLN A 122 -1.79 -7.44 19.01
C GLN A 122 -2.45 -8.02 17.75
N VAL A 123 -2.60 -7.19 16.72
CA VAL A 123 -3.07 -7.63 15.39
C VAL A 123 -1.94 -7.48 14.40
N GLY A 124 -1.35 -8.61 14.00
CA GLY A 124 -0.15 -8.64 13.17
C GLY A 124 1.12 -8.28 13.97
N LYS A 125 2.13 -7.71 13.32
CA LYS A 125 3.46 -7.48 13.93
C LYS A 125 3.66 -6.10 14.55
N SER A 126 2.78 -5.14 14.27
CA SER A 126 3.05 -3.72 14.55
C SER A 126 1.85 -2.93 15.06
N ARG A 127 0.71 -3.58 15.31
CA ARG A 127 -0.50 -2.90 15.75
C ARG A 127 -0.97 -3.48 17.08
N CYS A 128 -1.01 -2.62 18.09
CA CYS A 128 -1.52 -2.94 19.42
C CYS A 128 -2.81 -2.17 19.64
N PHE A 129 -3.79 -2.86 20.20
CA PHE A 129 -5.09 -2.34 20.53
C PHE A 129 -5.38 -2.59 22.01
N PHE A 130 -6.15 -1.70 22.58
CA PHE A 130 -6.49 -1.68 24.00
C PHE A 130 -7.99 -1.65 24.14
N THR A 131 -8.51 -2.23 25.22
CA THR A 131 -9.89 -1.96 25.61
C THR A 131 -9.91 -0.90 26.71
N LYS A 132 -10.89 0.01 26.68
CA LYS A 132 -11.04 1.02 27.73
C LYS A 132 -11.18 0.36 29.11
N GLU A 133 -12.02 -0.67 29.22
CA GLU A 133 -12.21 -1.47 30.42
C GLU A 133 -10.91 -2.13 30.92
N GLY A 134 -10.07 -2.62 29.99
CA GLY A 134 -8.77 -3.18 30.32
C GLY A 134 -7.83 -2.13 30.90
N LEU A 135 -7.77 -0.93 30.30
CA LEU A 135 -6.98 0.18 30.82
C LEU A 135 -7.48 0.64 32.20
N ASP A 136 -8.79 0.72 32.38
CA ASP A 136 -9.40 1.10 33.66
C ASP A 136 -9.06 0.11 34.77
N THR A 137 -9.17 -1.19 34.50
CA THR A 137 -8.79 -2.26 35.45
C THR A 137 -7.29 -2.21 35.78
N TRP A 138 -6.45 -1.95 34.78
CA TRP A 138 -5.00 -1.85 34.96
C TRP A 138 -4.61 -0.64 35.82
N LEU A 139 -5.28 0.50 35.59
CA LEU A 139 -5.14 1.69 36.42
C LEU A 139 -5.58 1.42 37.86
N GLU A 140 -6.75 0.81 38.07
CA GLU A 140 -7.26 0.49 39.40
C GLU A 140 -6.33 -0.46 40.19
N GLY A 141 -5.76 -1.47 39.51
CA GLY A 141 -4.72 -2.34 40.09
C GLY A 141 -3.42 -1.59 40.44
N SER A 142 -3.08 -0.54 39.69
CA SER A 142 -1.89 0.28 39.93
C SER A 142 -2.08 1.28 41.09
N TYR A 143 -3.30 1.79 41.30
CA TYR A 143 -3.62 2.67 42.43
C TYR A 143 -3.72 1.89 43.75
N THR A 144 -4.26 0.67 43.72
CA THR A 144 -4.45 -0.16 44.94
C THR A 144 -3.12 -0.66 45.55
N LEU A 145 -2.06 -0.80 44.75
CA LEU A 145 -0.73 -1.19 45.26
C LEU A 145 0.05 -0.04 45.94
N ASN A 146 -0.36 1.21 45.77
CA ASN A 146 0.35 2.36 46.34
C ASN A 146 -0.24 2.88 47.66
N PHE A 147 -1.35 2.32 48.14
CA PHE A 147 -1.96 2.68 49.43
C PHE A 147 -1.72 1.68 50.55
N ASP A 148 -1.01 0.58 50.29
CA ASP A 148 -0.64 -0.41 51.32
C ASP A 148 0.82 -0.25 51.80
N ILE A 149 1.23 1.02 51.99
CA ILE A 149 2.42 1.32 52.80
C ILE A 149 1.92 1.56 54.22
N LYS A 150 1.96 0.50 55.03
CA LYS A 150 1.87 0.58 56.49
C LYS A 150 3.10 -0.06 57.12
#